data_AF-A0A813M6C7-F1
#
_entry.id   AF-A0A813M6C7-F1
#
_cell.length_a   1.000
_cell.length_b   1.000
_cell.length_c   1.000
_cell.angle_alpha   90.00
_cell.angle_beta   90.00
_cell.angle_gamma   90.00
#
_symmetry.space_group_name_H-M   'P 1'
#
loop_
_entity.id
_entity.type
_entity.pdbx_description
1 polymer ?
#
loop_
_entity_poly.entity_id
_entity_poly.type
_entity_poly.pdbx_seq_one_letter_code
_entity_poly.pdbx_strand_id
1 'polypeptide(L)'
;MTYRDISHLCEMARVLSYPRLISMENFRQPNFRLVAELMSWLVKQYDPLSDVPTDIESEQDRVIFIRTVAQIIATKAHLKLNTKKLYQADGYAVKEILKVITPLYKALRDSESKELDDEDDIDNRYRYTMNDDIGILKSARLLCSTITQKGANLHELLGKELDAREARQDVMSRTMELSDVREGIKEAESAARRELLNHEKLIGNVQIDEVALDEKIAKRLEEKDRHQRRLNMLKSVRPSFMNDFEKFESELNDLYTNYVLKYRILSYLEKELEGHFRNQREKVQEVSRHYMQSINSQITEQDQQRFHRQLQEHNDEIGVHSDDEDSEDDDDDESEDDEDADQSPLARGNQLENGAGGRAYGGMTGDLSDNEDQMHMGRGGNENGMDDDDIINARANPRRGGRKQQQPAHDDEDDENF
;
A
#
# COMPACT_ATOMS: atom_id res chain seq x y z
N MET A 1 -30.27 -4.27 -26.62
CA MET A 1 -30.19 -2.86 -26.19
C MET A 1 -30.27 -2.82 -24.67
N THR A 2 -29.42 -2.06 -23.98
CA THR A 2 -29.55 -1.83 -22.52
C THR A 2 -30.08 -0.42 -22.32
N TYR A 3 -31.20 -0.26 -21.61
CA TYR A 3 -31.82 1.06 -21.35
C TYR A 3 -30.81 2.07 -20.75
N ARG A 4 -29.97 1.57 -19.83
CA ARG A 4 -28.86 2.28 -19.19
C ARG A 4 -27.88 2.92 -20.19
N ASP A 5 -27.58 2.25 -21.31
CA ASP A 5 -26.59 2.75 -22.29
C ASP A 5 -27.04 4.04 -22.96
N ILE A 6 -28.33 4.11 -23.33
CA ILE A 6 -28.90 5.29 -24.00
C ILE A 6 -29.03 6.44 -23.01
N SER A 7 -29.48 6.17 -21.78
CA SER A 7 -29.57 7.18 -20.73
C SER A 7 -28.21 7.82 -20.45
N HIS A 8 -27.17 6.98 -20.33
CA HIS A 8 -25.79 7.41 -20.09
C HIS A 8 -25.23 8.23 -21.26
N LEU A 9 -25.51 7.85 -22.51
CA LEU A 9 -25.14 8.64 -23.69
C LEU A 9 -25.84 10.02 -23.68
N CYS A 10 -27.14 10.07 -23.40
CA CYS A 10 -27.89 11.34 -23.36
C CYS A 10 -27.43 12.26 -22.21
N GLU A 11 -26.96 11.70 -21.10
CA GLU A 11 -26.38 12.43 -19.99
C GLU A 11 -24.99 12.98 -20.31
N MET A 12 -24.08 12.13 -20.78
CA MET A 12 -22.72 12.52 -21.19
C MET A 12 -22.74 13.58 -22.30
N ALA A 13 -23.61 13.43 -23.30
CA ALA A 13 -23.77 14.41 -24.38
C ALA A 13 -24.28 15.76 -23.87
N ARG A 14 -25.17 15.78 -22.87
CA ARG A 14 -25.68 17.02 -22.27
C ARG A 14 -24.60 17.76 -21.49
N VAL A 15 -23.81 17.05 -20.68
CA VAL A 15 -22.73 17.65 -19.88
C VAL A 15 -21.61 18.20 -20.78
N LEU A 16 -21.24 17.47 -21.84
CA LEU A 16 -20.31 17.95 -22.86
C LEU A 16 -20.91 19.01 -23.81
N SER A 17 -22.10 19.55 -23.52
CA SER A 17 -22.77 20.61 -24.30
C SER A 17 -23.04 20.27 -25.78
N TYR A 18 -23.50 19.05 -26.07
CA TYR A 18 -24.00 18.68 -27.40
C TYR A 18 -25.24 19.52 -27.77
N PRO A 19 -25.26 20.26 -28.89
CA PRO A 19 -26.31 21.25 -29.17
C PRO A 19 -27.74 20.71 -29.37
N ARG A 20 -27.90 19.41 -29.63
CA ARG A 20 -29.19 18.79 -29.97
C ARG A 20 -29.67 17.84 -28.88
N LEU A 21 -30.92 18.03 -28.42
CA LEU A 21 -31.55 17.11 -27.49
C LEU A 21 -31.69 15.70 -28.09
N ILE A 22 -31.12 14.70 -27.41
CA ILE A 22 -31.26 13.28 -27.72
C ILE A 22 -32.34 12.69 -26.79
N SER A 23 -33.36 12.07 -27.37
CA SER A 23 -34.37 11.31 -26.63
C SER A 23 -34.07 9.80 -26.66
N MET A 24 -34.50 9.11 -25.61
CA MET A 24 -34.41 7.64 -25.48
C MET A 24 -35.06 6.88 -26.64
N GLU A 25 -36.02 7.50 -27.33
CA GLU A 25 -36.72 6.90 -28.46
C GLU A 25 -35.94 6.98 -29.78
N ASN A 26 -34.98 7.90 -29.92
CA ASN A 26 -34.27 8.14 -31.18
C ASN A 26 -33.40 6.98 -31.67
N PHE A 27 -33.13 5.99 -30.83
CA PHE A 27 -32.37 4.76 -31.14
C PHE A 27 -33.22 3.48 -31.07
N ARG A 28 -34.55 3.58 -30.89
CA ARG A 28 -35.47 2.42 -31.01
C ARG A 28 -35.62 1.92 -32.44
N GLN A 29 -35.32 2.76 -33.42
CA GLN A 29 -35.22 2.43 -34.84
C GLN A 29 -33.89 3.01 -35.39
N PRO A 30 -33.32 2.45 -36.47
CA PRO A 30 -32.10 2.98 -37.09
C PRO A 30 -32.22 4.45 -37.51
N ASN A 31 -31.38 5.31 -36.94
CA ASN A 31 -31.40 6.75 -37.15
C ASN A 31 -30.01 7.27 -37.56
N PHE A 32 -29.61 6.93 -38.79
CA PHE A 32 -28.27 7.25 -39.29
C PHE A 32 -27.96 8.75 -39.26
N ARG A 33 -28.96 9.60 -39.54
CA ARG A 33 -28.79 11.07 -39.53
C ARG A 33 -28.37 11.60 -38.16
N LEU A 34 -28.94 11.08 -37.07
CA LEU A 34 -28.52 11.45 -35.71
C LEU A 34 -27.14 10.90 -35.36
N VAL A 35 -26.80 9.67 -35.79
CA VAL A 35 -25.45 9.11 -35.59
C VAL A 35 -24.40 9.90 -36.35
N ALA A 36 -24.69 10.34 -37.58
CA ALA A 36 -23.79 11.15 -38.38
C ALA A 36 -23.54 12.52 -37.74
N GLU A 37 -24.60 13.20 -37.30
CA GLU A 37 -24.51 14.48 -36.58
C GLU A 37 -23.68 14.37 -35.30
N LEU A 38 -24.01 13.39 -34.45
CA LEU A 38 -23.35 13.16 -33.16
C LEU A 38 -21.89 12.73 -33.30
N MET A 39 -21.57 11.86 -34.28
CA MET A 39 -20.18 11.47 -34.54
C MET A 39 -19.36 12.58 -35.19
N SER A 40 -19.95 13.42 -36.05
CA SER A 40 -19.26 14.59 -36.62
C SER A 40 -18.90 15.59 -35.54
N TRP A 41 -19.80 15.81 -34.57
CA TRP A 41 -19.54 16.65 -33.40
C TRP A 41 -18.47 16.02 -32.48
N LEU A 42 -18.57 14.73 -32.15
CA LEU A 42 -17.56 14.03 -31.32
C LEU A 42 -16.16 14.05 -31.94
N VAL A 43 -16.04 13.89 -33.26
CA VAL A 43 -14.75 13.97 -33.96
C VAL A 43 -14.11 15.35 -33.79
N LYS A 44 -14.90 16.44 -33.85
CA LYS A 44 -14.40 17.81 -33.65
C LYS A 44 -13.96 18.13 -32.22
N GLN A 45 -14.40 17.36 -31.23
CA GLN A 45 -13.87 17.44 -29.85
C GLN A 45 -12.48 16.79 -29.71
N TYR A 46 -12.12 15.86 -30.61
CA TYR A 46 -10.79 15.24 -30.67
C TYR A 46 -9.83 15.92 -31.64
N ASP A 47 -10.35 16.52 -32.71
CA ASP A 47 -9.58 17.29 -33.68
C ASP A 47 -10.43 18.41 -34.31
N PRO A 48 -10.28 19.67 -33.86
CA PRO A 48 -11.03 20.81 -34.38
C PRO A 48 -10.79 21.12 -35.87
N LEU A 49 -9.68 20.63 -36.45
CA LEU A 49 -9.33 20.80 -37.86
C LEU A 49 -9.78 19.62 -38.73
N SER A 50 -10.46 18.62 -38.15
CA SER A 50 -10.96 17.46 -38.86
C SER A 50 -12.09 17.81 -39.82
N ASP A 51 -11.83 17.65 -41.12
CA ASP A 51 -12.89 17.56 -42.12
C ASP A 51 -13.55 16.17 -42.10
N VAL A 52 -14.88 16.15 -42.18
CA VAL A 52 -15.70 14.93 -42.15
C VAL A 52 -16.80 15.10 -43.20
N PRO A 53 -16.95 14.17 -44.16
CA PRO A 53 -17.95 14.27 -45.23
C PRO A 53 -19.35 14.54 -44.68
N THR A 54 -20.01 15.57 -45.18
CA THR A 54 -21.34 15.99 -44.73
C THR A 54 -22.49 15.36 -45.53
N ASP A 55 -22.21 14.78 -46.70
CA ASP A 55 -23.19 14.01 -47.44
C ASP A 55 -23.36 12.61 -46.83
N ILE A 56 -24.62 12.23 -46.67
CA ILE A 56 -25.09 10.98 -46.07
C ILE A 56 -26.36 10.49 -46.78
N GLU A 57 -26.74 11.03 -47.93
CA GLU A 57 -27.99 10.67 -48.58
C GLU A 57 -27.90 9.30 -49.27
N SER A 58 -26.80 8.99 -49.99
CA SER A 58 -26.55 7.64 -50.54
C SER A 58 -25.97 6.66 -49.51
N GLU A 59 -26.21 5.36 -49.70
CA GLU A 59 -25.52 4.30 -48.95
C GLU A 59 -23.99 4.37 -49.10
N GLN A 60 -23.49 4.75 -50.29
CA GLN A 60 -22.05 4.88 -50.53
C GLN A 60 -21.43 5.99 -49.67
N ASP A 61 -22.10 7.14 -49.57
CA ASP A 61 -21.63 8.29 -48.78
C ASP A 61 -21.67 7.98 -47.27
N ARG A 62 -22.73 7.29 -46.81
CA ARG A 62 -22.81 6.78 -45.43
C ARG A 62 -21.67 5.81 -45.09
N VAL A 63 -21.26 4.94 -46.02
CA VAL A 63 -20.12 4.02 -45.84
C VAL A 63 -18.79 4.78 -45.84
N ILE A 64 -18.64 5.81 -46.68
CA ILE A 64 -17.47 6.70 -46.68
C ILE A 64 -17.39 7.46 -45.34
N PHE A 65 -18.48 8.08 -44.90
CA PHE A 65 -18.60 8.76 -43.60
C PHE A 65 -18.13 7.88 -42.43
N ILE A 66 -18.69 6.67 -42.30
CA ILE A 66 -18.36 5.74 -41.21
C ILE A 66 -16.89 5.31 -41.27
N ARG A 67 -16.31 5.15 -42.47
CA ARG A 67 -14.88 4.83 -42.64
C ARG A 67 -13.99 5.99 -42.20
N THR A 68 -14.30 7.21 -42.63
CA THR A 68 -13.54 8.42 -42.29
C THR A 68 -13.58 8.69 -40.79
N VAL A 69 -14.77 8.68 -40.17
CA VAL A 69 -14.95 8.83 -38.71
C VAL A 69 -14.16 7.76 -37.94
N ALA A 70 -14.25 6.49 -38.33
CA ALA A 70 -13.53 5.42 -37.64
C ALA A 70 -12.00 5.55 -37.79
N GLN A 71 -11.50 6.01 -38.94
CA GLN A 71 -10.08 6.25 -39.16
C GLN A 71 -9.54 7.43 -38.33
N ILE A 72 -10.31 8.50 -38.19
CA ILE A 72 -9.92 9.68 -37.41
C ILE A 72 -9.92 9.35 -35.92
N ILE A 73 -10.97 8.69 -35.41
CA ILE A 73 -11.02 8.24 -34.02
C ILE A 73 -9.92 7.21 -33.70
N ALA A 74 -9.56 6.33 -34.64
CA ALA A 74 -8.45 5.38 -34.45
C ALA A 74 -7.06 6.03 -34.48
N THR A 75 -6.88 7.15 -35.19
CA THR A 75 -5.58 7.86 -35.23
C THR A 75 -5.42 8.93 -34.15
N LYS A 76 -6.50 9.64 -33.77
CA LYS A 76 -6.48 10.76 -32.81
C LYS A 76 -6.82 10.35 -31.37
N ALA A 77 -7.73 9.40 -31.18
CA ALA A 77 -8.14 8.91 -29.87
C ALA A 77 -7.64 7.48 -29.57
N HIS A 78 -6.98 6.83 -30.54
CA HIS A 78 -6.53 5.42 -30.48
C HIS A 78 -7.64 4.39 -30.21
N LEU A 79 -8.91 4.76 -30.42
CA LEU A 79 -10.08 3.92 -30.18
C LEU A 79 -10.49 3.14 -31.43
N LYS A 80 -10.58 1.81 -31.31
CA LYS A 80 -11.05 0.92 -32.39
C LYS A 80 -12.57 0.74 -32.35
N LEU A 81 -13.28 1.41 -33.27
CA LEU A 81 -14.74 1.35 -33.40
C LEU A 81 -15.20 0.21 -34.32
N ASN A 82 -16.35 -0.39 -34.02
CA ASN A 82 -17.03 -1.33 -34.90
C ASN A 82 -17.91 -0.59 -35.92
N THR A 83 -17.37 -0.37 -37.12
CA THR A 83 -18.03 0.33 -38.23
C THR A 83 -19.41 -0.26 -38.59
N LYS A 84 -19.56 -1.60 -38.56
CA LYS A 84 -20.85 -2.25 -38.85
C LYS A 84 -21.93 -1.88 -37.84
N LYS A 85 -21.60 -1.87 -36.54
CA LYS A 85 -22.55 -1.44 -35.48
C LYS A 85 -22.85 0.05 -35.55
N LEU A 86 -21.87 0.89 -35.88
CA LEU A 86 -22.08 2.32 -36.04
C LEU A 86 -23.02 2.62 -37.23
N TYR A 87 -22.87 1.87 -38.35
CA TYR A 87 -23.76 1.94 -39.52
C TYR A 87 -25.19 1.43 -39.24
N GLN A 88 -25.39 0.46 -38.34
CA GLN A 88 -26.73 0.00 -37.91
C GLN A 88 -27.56 1.12 -37.25
N ALA A 89 -26.91 2.16 -36.75
CA ALA A 89 -27.51 3.41 -36.27
C ALA A 89 -28.64 3.28 -35.22
N ASP A 90 -28.64 2.18 -34.46
CA ASP A 90 -29.63 1.82 -33.45
C ASP A 90 -28.97 1.69 -32.06
N GLY A 91 -29.60 0.94 -31.14
CA GLY A 91 -29.04 0.62 -29.83
C GLY A 91 -27.69 -0.15 -29.83
N TYR A 92 -27.18 -0.62 -30.97
CA TYR A 92 -25.80 -1.12 -31.10
C TYR A 92 -24.79 -0.03 -31.46
N ALA A 93 -25.21 1.00 -32.23
CA ALA A 93 -24.38 2.17 -32.50
C ALA A 93 -24.06 2.93 -31.21
N VAL A 94 -25.04 3.09 -30.32
CA VAL A 94 -24.89 3.69 -28.98
C VAL A 94 -23.71 3.11 -28.19
N LYS A 95 -23.48 1.79 -28.27
CA LYS A 95 -22.35 1.12 -27.56
C LYS A 95 -20.97 1.41 -28.17
N GLU A 96 -20.91 1.85 -29.41
CA GLU A 96 -19.67 2.29 -30.06
C GLU A 96 -19.44 3.80 -29.84
N ILE A 97 -20.51 4.60 -29.93
CA ILE A 97 -20.51 6.04 -29.59
C ILE A 97 -20.08 6.26 -28.12
N LEU A 98 -20.58 5.43 -27.19
CA LEU A 98 -20.20 5.49 -25.78
C LEU A 98 -18.69 5.37 -25.54
N LYS A 99 -17.94 4.63 -26.38
CA LYS A 99 -16.48 4.51 -26.26
C LYS A 99 -15.76 5.82 -26.53
N VAL A 100 -16.33 6.66 -27.40
CA VAL A 100 -15.77 7.95 -27.84
C VAL A 100 -16.13 9.07 -26.89
N ILE A 101 -17.35 9.06 -26.34
CA ILE A 101 -17.80 10.12 -25.43
C ILE A 101 -17.34 9.90 -23.97
N THR A 102 -17.15 8.65 -23.53
CA THR A 102 -16.76 8.36 -22.13
C THR A 102 -15.40 8.97 -21.74
N PRO A 103 -14.33 8.91 -22.56
CA PRO A 103 -13.06 9.54 -22.20
C PRO A 103 -13.13 11.07 -22.14
N LEU A 104 -13.89 11.70 -23.05
CA LEU A 104 -14.14 13.15 -23.01
C LEU A 104 -14.90 13.55 -21.74
N TYR A 105 -15.97 12.82 -21.41
CA TYR A 105 -16.75 13.06 -20.19
C TYR A 105 -15.91 12.87 -18.94
N LYS A 106 -15.07 11.84 -18.88
CA LYS A 106 -14.13 11.64 -17.77
C LYS A 106 -13.13 12.79 -17.67
N ALA A 107 -12.46 13.16 -18.76
CA ALA A 107 -11.51 14.28 -18.74
C ALA A 107 -12.12 15.61 -18.27
N LEU A 108 -13.41 15.85 -18.59
CA LEU A 108 -14.16 16.99 -18.06
C LEU A 108 -14.45 16.83 -16.55
N ARG A 109 -15.00 15.69 -16.11
CA ARG A 109 -15.27 15.46 -14.67
C ARG A 109 -14.00 15.45 -13.82
N ASP A 110 -12.91 14.87 -14.31
CA ASP A 110 -11.57 14.87 -13.69
C ASP A 110 -10.91 16.27 -13.70
N SER A 111 -11.54 17.27 -14.33
CA SER A 111 -11.18 18.69 -14.24
C SER A 111 -12.10 19.47 -13.27
N GLU A 112 -13.40 19.14 -13.21
CA GLU A 112 -14.34 19.72 -12.25
C GLU A 112 -14.09 19.22 -10.82
N SER A 113 -13.78 17.93 -10.63
CA SER A 113 -13.52 17.35 -9.30
C SER A 113 -12.15 17.72 -8.71
N LYS A 114 -11.32 18.48 -9.44
CA LYS A 114 -10.07 19.05 -8.93
C LYS A 114 -10.25 20.33 -8.13
N GLU A 115 -11.45 20.89 -8.08
CA GLU A 115 -11.74 22.13 -7.34
C GLU A 115 -12.38 21.87 -5.96
N LEU A 116 -12.50 20.61 -5.51
CA LEU A 116 -13.33 20.25 -4.35
C LEU A 116 -12.76 19.21 -3.34
N ASP A 117 -11.78 18.37 -3.71
CA ASP A 117 -11.23 17.30 -2.84
C ASP A 117 -9.72 17.50 -2.53
N ASP A 118 -9.34 18.70 -2.09
CA ASP A 118 -8.00 18.98 -1.56
C ASP A 118 -7.87 18.51 -0.09
N GLU A 119 -7.23 17.35 0.14
CA GLU A 119 -6.06 17.20 1.04
C GLU A 119 -5.59 15.73 1.12
N ASP A 120 -6.48 14.75 1.34
CA ASP A 120 -6.09 13.37 1.72
C ASP A 120 -5.63 12.45 0.57
N ASP A 121 -6.25 12.48 -0.62
CA ASP A 121 -5.86 11.58 -1.74
C ASP A 121 -4.61 12.07 -2.52
N ILE A 122 -4.02 13.17 -2.04
CA ILE A 122 -2.81 13.80 -2.60
C ILE A 122 -1.60 12.86 -2.45
N ASP A 123 -1.31 12.34 -1.26
CA ASP A 123 -0.07 11.57 -1.03
C ASP A 123 0.03 10.28 -1.87
N ASN A 124 -1.08 9.53 -2.01
CA ASN A 124 -1.08 8.33 -2.86
C ASN A 124 -0.92 8.68 -4.35
N ARG A 125 -1.58 9.75 -4.82
CA ARG A 125 -1.45 10.22 -6.20
C ARG A 125 -0.03 10.70 -6.50
N TYR A 126 0.54 11.52 -5.60
CA TYR A 126 1.90 12.02 -5.71
C TYR A 126 2.92 10.88 -5.62
N ARG A 127 2.71 9.84 -4.81
CA ARG A 127 3.58 8.66 -4.76
C ARG A 127 3.61 7.88 -6.09
N TYR A 128 2.51 7.83 -6.83
CA TYR A 128 2.49 7.22 -8.17
C TYR A 128 3.09 8.13 -9.25
N THR A 129 2.79 9.43 -9.26
CA THR A 129 3.41 10.36 -10.23
C THR A 129 4.90 10.51 -9.97
N MET A 130 5.35 10.67 -8.72
CA MET A 130 6.77 10.70 -8.36
C MET A 130 7.52 9.47 -8.90
N ASN A 131 6.94 8.27 -8.91
CA ASN A 131 7.65 7.10 -9.42
C ASN A 131 7.87 7.14 -10.95
N ASP A 132 6.89 7.67 -11.70
CA ASP A 132 7.02 7.85 -13.15
C ASP A 132 7.91 9.06 -13.48
N ASP A 133 7.75 10.18 -12.76
CA ASP A 133 8.60 11.36 -12.80
C ASP A 133 10.06 11.06 -12.39
N ILE A 134 10.28 10.12 -11.47
CA ILE A 134 11.63 9.61 -11.11
C ILE A 134 12.18 8.74 -12.26
N GLY A 135 11.34 8.01 -12.98
CA GLY A 135 11.72 7.31 -14.21
C GLY A 135 12.16 8.29 -15.31
N ILE A 136 11.36 9.33 -15.54
CA ILE A 136 11.64 10.43 -16.47
C ILE A 136 12.89 11.22 -16.03
N LEU A 137 13.06 11.51 -14.74
CA LEU A 137 14.23 12.22 -14.21
C LEU A 137 15.52 11.38 -14.33
N LYS A 138 15.44 10.06 -14.11
CA LYS A 138 16.56 9.14 -14.35
C LYS A 138 16.93 9.09 -15.84
N SER A 139 15.95 8.99 -16.75
CA SER A 139 16.22 8.96 -18.19
C SER A 139 16.73 10.31 -18.71
N ALA A 140 16.20 11.43 -18.22
CA ALA A 140 16.69 12.78 -18.50
C ALA A 140 18.13 12.98 -17.97
N ARG A 141 18.46 12.47 -16.78
CA ARG A 141 19.83 12.54 -16.23
C ARG A 141 20.82 11.71 -17.05
N LEU A 142 20.42 10.53 -17.52
CA LEU A 142 21.19 9.71 -18.47
C LEU A 142 21.34 10.40 -19.83
N LEU A 143 20.28 11.04 -20.33
CA LEU A 143 20.31 11.78 -21.59
C LEU A 143 21.22 13.01 -21.50
N CYS A 144 21.15 13.79 -20.41
CA CYS A 144 22.07 14.90 -20.16
C CYS A 144 23.53 14.43 -20.05
N SER A 145 23.79 13.33 -19.33
CA SER A 145 25.14 12.72 -19.30
C SER A 145 25.62 12.32 -20.70
N THR A 146 24.73 11.73 -21.50
CA THR A 146 25.00 11.35 -22.89
C THR A 146 25.24 12.58 -23.77
N ILE A 147 24.48 13.66 -23.61
CA ILE A 147 24.65 14.93 -24.34
C ILE A 147 26.01 15.56 -23.98
N THR A 148 26.38 15.59 -22.69
CA THR A 148 27.70 16.08 -22.25
C THR A 148 28.83 15.22 -22.84
N GLN A 149 28.71 13.89 -22.81
CA GLN A 149 29.70 12.99 -23.41
C GLN A 149 29.79 13.17 -24.93
N LYS A 150 28.66 13.25 -25.64
CA LYS A 150 28.64 13.50 -27.09
C LYS A 150 29.19 14.89 -27.44
N GLY A 151 28.95 15.90 -26.60
CA GLY A 151 29.52 17.24 -26.73
C GLY A 151 31.04 17.26 -26.53
N ALA A 152 31.55 16.54 -25.52
CA ALA A 152 32.98 16.38 -25.29
C ALA A 152 33.66 15.65 -26.46
N ASN A 153 33.12 14.50 -26.89
CA ASN A 153 33.61 13.77 -28.06
C ASN A 153 33.55 14.62 -29.34
N LEU A 154 32.50 15.42 -29.54
CA LEU A 154 32.39 16.33 -30.68
C LEU A 154 33.42 17.45 -30.62
N HIS A 155 33.68 18.03 -29.45
CA HIS A 155 34.73 19.03 -29.26
C HIS A 155 36.12 18.45 -29.57
N GLU A 156 36.42 17.24 -29.10
CA GLU A 156 37.67 16.53 -29.39
C GLU A 156 37.82 16.24 -30.89
N LEU A 157 36.77 15.74 -31.54
CA LEU A 157 36.76 15.45 -32.98
C LEU A 157 36.88 16.72 -33.83
N LEU A 158 36.24 17.83 -33.44
CA LEU A 158 36.36 19.12 -34.13
C LEU A 158 37.75 19.73 -33.94
N GLY A 159 38.38 19.57 -32.77
CA GLY A 159 39.78 19.96 -32.57
C GLY A 159 40.72 19.22 -33.52
N LYS A 160 40.49 17.91 -33.71
CA LYS A 160 41.27 17.06 -34.63
C LYS A 160 40.90 17.22 -36.12
N GLU A 161 39.82 17.93 -36.47
CA GLU A 161 39.42 18.07 -37.88
C GLU A 161 40.38 18.96 -38.69
N LEU A 162 41.17 19.85 -38.06
CA LEU A 162 42.22 20.57 -38.78
C LEU A 162 43.33 19.62 -39.24
N ASP A 163 43.90 18.85 -38.30
CA ASP A 163 44.95 17.85 -38.59
C ASP A 163 44.43 16.77 -39.56
N ALA A 164 43.20 16.28 -39.32
CA ALA A 164 42.56 15.29 -40.18
C ALA A 164 42.26 15.85 -41.58
N ARG A 165 41.95 17.15 -41.72
CA ARG A 165 41.77 17.81 -43.02
C ARG A 165 43.08 18.02 -43.74
N GLU A 166 44.16 18.37 -43.05
CA GLU A 166 45.50 18.48 -43.63
C GLU A 166 45.98 17.11 -44.13
N ALA A 167 45.92 16.07 -43.29
CA ALA A 167 46.24 14.70 -43.68
C ALA A 167 45.35 14.18 -44.84
N ARG A 168 44.05 14.50 -44.84
CA ARG A 168 43.12 14.18 -45.94
C ARG A 168 43.54 14.88 -47.24
N GLN A 169 43.95 16.15 -47.17
CA GLN A 169 44.38 16.93 -48.33
C GLN A 169 45.74 16.47 -48.88
N ASP A 170 46.68 16.10 -48.00
CA ASP A 170 47.97 15.52 -48.37
C ASP A 170 47.77 14.16 -49.08
N VAL A 171 47.04 13.24 -48.47
CA VAL A 171 46.68 11.94 -49.07
C VAL A 171 45.92 12.08 -50.39
N MET A 172 45.03 13.09 -50.52
CA MET A 172 44.35 13.39 -51.79
C MET A 172 45.26 14.03 -52.85
N SER A 173 46.37 14.66 -52.45
CA SER A 173 47.38 15.18 -53.38
C SER A 173 48.36 14.10 -53.85
N ARG A 174 48.57 13.06 -53.03
CA ARG A 174 49.49 11.96 -53.30
C ARG A 174 48.90 10.97 -54.31
N THR A 175 49.65 10.70 -55.38
CA THR A 175 49.33 9.62 -56.32
C THR A 175 49.44 8.27 -55.63
N MET A 176 48.34 7.51 -55.56
CA MET A 176 48.29 6.27 -54.78
C MET A 176 49.21 5.17 -55.33
N GLU A 177 50.27 4.87 -54.59
CA GLU A 177 51.28 3.87 -54.96
C GLU A 177 50.85 2.44 -54.56
N LEU A 178 51.09 1.48 -55.45
CA LEU A 178 50.71 0.08 -55.24
C LEU A 178 51.51 -0.61 -54.10
N SER A 179 52.65 -0.03 -53.70
CA SER A 179 53.43 -0.51 -52.55
C SER A 179 52.70 -0.19 -51.24
N ASP A 180 52.41 1.09 -51.01
CA ASP A 180 51.73 1.60 -49.82
C ASP A 180 50.35 0.97 -49.62
N VAL A 181 49.58 0.78 -50.70
CA VAL A 181 48.29 0.06 -50.64
C VAL A 181 48.48 -1.39 -50.17
N ARG A 182 49.54 -2.08 -50.62
CA ARG A 182 49.85 -3.45 -50.17
C ARG A 182 50.35 -3.46 -48.72
N GLU A 183 51.04 -2.43 -48.27
CA GLU A 183 51.52 -2.31 -46.89
C GLU A 183 50.37 -2.00 -45.92
N GLY A 184 49.52 -1.03 -46.23
CA GLY A 184 48.31 -0.72 -45.46
C GLY A 184 47.33 -1.90 -45.40
N ILE A 185 47.20 -2.70 -46.47
CA ILE A 185 46.42 -3.95 -46.43
C ILE A 185 47.03 -4.98 -45.46
N LYS A 186 48.36 -5.13 -45.42
CA LYS A 186 49.04 -6.01 -44.46
C LYS A 186 48.91 -5.51 -43.02
N GLU A 187 48.97 -4.20 -42.81
CA GLU A 187 48.77 -3.62 -41.48
C GLU A 187 47.33 -3.80 -41.00
N ALA A 188 46.34 -3.57 -41.87
CA ALA A 188 44.93 -3.85 -41.58
C ALA A 188 44.68 -5.34 -41.31
N GLU A 189 45.31 -6.25 -42.05
CA GLU A 189 45.26 -7.69 -41.78
C GLU A 189 45.89 -8.02 -40.41
N SER A 190 47.02 -7.41 -40.06
CA SER A 190 47.69 -7.53 -38.76
C SER A 190 46.85 -6.95 -37.61
N ALA A 191 46.11 -5.86 -37.84
CA ALA A 191 45.16 -5.29 -36.89
C ALA A 191 43.98 -6.24 -36.65
N ALA A 192 43.31 -6.68 -37.72
CA ALA A 192 42.19 -7.62 -37.64
C ALA A 192 42.59 -8.96 -36.98
N ARG A 193 43.80 -9.48 -37.24
CA ARG A 193 44.35 -10.66 -36.57
C ARG A 193 44.56 -10.45 -35.06
N ARG A 194 45.01 -9.25 -34.64
CA ARG A 194 45.14 -8.89 -33.21
C ARG A 194 43.79 -8.74 -32.53
N GLU A 195 42.81 -8.13 -33.21
CA GLU A 195 41.44 -8.01 -32.70
C GLU A 195 40.77 -9.38 -32.55
N LEU A 196 40.89 -10.26 -33.55
CA LEU A 196 40.38 -11.64 -33.49
C LEU A 196 40.98 -12.40 -32.31
N LEU A 197 42.30 -12.34 -32.10
CA LEU A 197 42.99 -12.98 -30.97
C LEU A 197 42.58 -12.38 -29.60
N ASN A 198 42.21 -11.10 -29.55
CA ASN A 198 41.67 -10.47 -28.34
C ASN A 198 40.22 -10.90 -28.07
N HIS A 199 39.40 -11.04 -29.11
CA HIS A 199 38.04 -11.58 -28.99
C HIS A 199 38.04 -13.07 -28.61
N GLU A 200 38.96 -13.88 -29.15
CA GLU A 200 39.16 -15.28 -28.78
C GLU A 200 39.49 -15.44 -27.29
N LYS A 201 40.39 -14.60 -26.75
CA LYS A 201 40.67 -14.53 -25.30
C LYS A 201 39.44 -14.12 -24.49
N LEU A 202 38.66 -13.14 -24.97
CA LEU A 202 37.45 -12.68 -24.28
C LEU A 202 36.38 -13.79 -24.24
N ILE A 203 36.22 -14.55 -25.32
CA ILE A 203 35.35 -15.73 -25.38
C ILE A 203 35.82 -16.80 -24.39
N GLY A 204 37.13 -17.09 -24.34
CA GLY A 204 37.70 -18.02 -23.35
C GLY A 204 37.45 -17.60 -21.91
N ASN A 205 37.57 -16.30 -21.60
CA ASN A 205 37.23 -15.76 -20.27
C ASN A 205 35.74 -15.95 -19.96
N VAL A 206 34.85 -15.65 -20.90
CA VAL A 206 33.39 -15.83 -20.73
C VAL A 206 33.03 -17.30 -20.51
N GLN A 207 33.69 -18.25 -21.17
CA GLN A 207 33.50 -19.69 -20.93
C GLN A 207 33.94 -20.12 -19.52
N ILE A 208 35.03 -19.53 -19.00
CA ILE A 208 35.47 -19.78 -17.61
C ILE A 208 34.45 -19.21 -16.62
N ASP A 209 33.94 -17.99 -16.86
CA ASP A 209 32.91 -17.37 -16.03
C ASP A 209 31.58 -18.13 -16.08
N GLU A 210 31.17 -18.65 -17.24
CA GLU A 210 29.98 -19.49 -17.44
C GLU A 210 30.04 -20.76 -16.58
N VAL A 211 31.12 -21.55 -16.69
CA VAL A 211 31.34 -22.75 -15.86
C VAL A 211 31.40 -22.38 -14.37
N ALA A 212 32.07 -21.28 -14.02
CA ALA A 212 32.15 -20.80 -12.65
C ALA A 212 30.82 -20.23 -12.11
N LEU A 213 29.83 -19.92 -12.96
CA LEU A 213 28.47 -19.56 -12.57
C LEU A 213 27.59 -20.80 -12.43
N ASP A 214 27.68 -21.77 -13.35
CA ASP A 214 26.97 -23.04 -13.27
C ASP A 214 27.34 -23.84 -12.01
N GLU A 215 28.62 -23.86 -11.63
CA GLU A 215 29.04 -24.42 -10.34
C GLU A 215 28.35 -23.75 -9.14
N LYS A 216 28.19 -22.42 -9.17
CA LYS A 216 27.52 -21.66 -8.10
C LYS A 216 26.02 -21.96 -8.10
N ILE A 217 25.39 -22.04 -9.27
CA ILE A 217 23.98 -22.40 -9.44
C ILE A 217 23.72 -23.81 -8.89
N ALA A 218 24.54 -24.80 -9.25
CA ALA A 218 24.44 -26.16 -8.74
C ALA A 218 24.55 -26.22 -7.20
N LYS A 219 25.54 -25.53 -6.62
CA LYS A 219 25.71 -25.43 -5.16
C LYS A 219 24.50 -24.78 -4.47
N ARG A 220 23.95 -23.68 -5.04
CA ARG A 220 22.73 -23.03 -4.52
C ARG A 220 21.46 -23.88 -4.67
N LEU A 221 21.34 -24.68 -5.73
CA LEU A 221 20.24 -25.62 -5.89
C LEU A 221 20.30 -26.73 -4.83
N GLU A 222 21.48 -27.28 -4.55
CA GLU A 222 21.67 -28.30 -3.51
C GLU A 222 21.40 -27.74 -2.09
N GLU A 223 21.84 -26.50 -1.80
CA GLU A 223 21.46 -25.77 -0.59
C GLU A 223 19.94 -25.57 -0.48
N LYS A 224 19.28 -25.07 -1.53
CA LYS A 224 17.83 -24.90 -1.58
C LYS A 224 17.11 -26.21 -1.27
N ASP A 225 17.54 -27.32 -1.86
CA ASP A 225 16.97 -28.64 -1.62
C ASP A 225 17.17 -29.12 -0.17
N ARG A 226 18.36 -28.91 0.41
CA ARG A 226 18.61 -29.17 1.84
C ARG A 226 17.68 -28.35 2.74
N HIS A 227 17.52 -27.05 2.46
CA HIS A 227 16.62 -26.18 3.21
C HIS A 227 15.15 -26.57 3.04
N GLN A 228 14.71 -26.95 1.83
CA GLN A 228 13.35 -27.40 1.58
C GLN A 228 13.03 -28.72 2.30
N ARG A 229 13.98 -29.68 2.32
CA ARG A 229 13.84 -30.93 3.09
C ARG A 229 13.76 -30.64 4.60
N ARG A 230 14.62 -29.75 5.12
CA ARG A 230 14.56 -29.31 6.53
C ARG A 230 13.25 -28.61 6.87
N LEU A 231 12.72 -27.75 5.99
CA LEU A 231 11.45 -27.07 6.16
C LEU A 231 10.27 -28.05 6.14
N ASN A 232 10.26 -29.02 5.22
CA ASN A 232 9.22 -30.04 5.15
C ASN A 232 9.23 -30.93 6.41
N MET A 233 10.42 -31.32 6.88
CA MET A 233 10.57 -32.05 8.15
C MET A 233 10.08 -31.23 9.34
N LEU A 234 10.47 -29.96 9.46
CA LEU A 234 10.02 -29.07 10.53
C LEU A 234 8.49 -28.85 10.51
N LYS A 235 7.88 -28.77 9.32
CA LYS A 235 6.40 -28.72 9.18
C LYS A 235 5.70 -30.02 9.56
N SER A 236 6.37 -31.17 9.45
CA SER A 236 5.82 -32.47 9.87
C SER A 236 5.99 -32.76 11.37
N VAL A 237 6.91 -32.07 12.05
CA VAL A 237 7.14 -32.21 13.49
C VAL A 237 6.19 -31.30 14.26
N ARG A 238 5.22 -31.91 14.95
CA ARG A 238 4.38 -31.22 15.94
C ARG A 238 5.27 -30.66 17.07
N PRO A 239 5.19 -29.36 17.41
CA PRO A 239 5.98 -28.79 18.51
C PRO A 239 5.65 -29.46 19.85
N SER A 240 6.66 -29.66 20.70
CA SER A 240 6.50 -30.33 22.00
C SER A 240 5.49 -29.61 22.90
N PHE A 241 5.63 -28.29 23.01
CA PHE A 241 4.75 -27.41 23.80
C PHE A 241 3.29 -27.40 23.33
N MET A 242 2.97 -27.93 22.14
CA MET A 242 1.59 -28.00 21.66
C MET A 242 0.75 -28.99 22.48
N ASN A 243 1.38 -30.04 23.02
CA ASN A 243 0.72 -31.00 23.92
C ASN A 243 0.38 -30.34 25.26
N ASP A 244 1.28 -29.50 25.79
CA ASP A 244 1.07 -28.77 27.03
C ASP A 244 0.01 -27.67 26.85
N PHE A 245 0.00 -26.99 25.69
CA PHE A 245 -1.04 -26.03 25.31
C PHE A 245 -2.44 -26.67 25.31
N GLU A 246 -2.65 -27.77 24.57
CA GLU A 246 -3.95 -28.45 24.50
C GLU A 246 -4.41 -28.95 25.88
N LYS A 247 -3.47 -29.38 26.73
CA LYS A 247 -3.74 -29.76 28.12
C LYS A 247 -4.20 -28.56 28.96
N PHE A 248 -3.51 -27.43 28.90
CA PHE A 248 -3.90 -26.21 29.62
C PHE A 248 -5.19 -25.59 29.08
N GLU A 249 -5.48 -25.72 27.78
CA GLU A 249 -6.75 -25.30 27.18
C GLU A 249 -7.93 -26.14 27.71
N SER A 250 -7.76 -27.46 27.84
CA SER A 250 -8.74 -28.33 28.49
C SER A 250 -8.94 -27.98 29.97
N GLU A 251 -7.84 -27.82 30.72
CA GLU A 251 -7.89 -27.46 32.14
C GLU A 251 -8.56 -26.08 32.36
N LEU A 252 -8.32 -25.11 31.47
CA LEU A 252 -8.96 -23.80 31.49
C LEU A 252 -10.48 -23.89 31.23
N ASN A 253 -10.91 -24.76 30.31
CA ASN A 253 -12.33 -24.96 30.00
C ASN A 253 -13.07 -25.66 31.17
N ASP A 254 -12.45 -26.68 31.77
CA ASP A 254 -12.96 -27.35 32.97
C ASP A 254 -13.05 -26.38 34.17
N LEU A 255 -12.06 -25.48 34.33
CA LEU A 255 -12.08 -24.42 35.33
C LEU A 255 -13.16 -23.35 35.05
N TYR A 256 -13.32 -22.92 33.80
CA TYR A 256 -14.30 -21.91 33.40
C TYR A 256 -15.73 -22.42 33.57
N THR A 257 -16.03 -23.66 33.16
CA THR A 257 -17.35 -24.28 33.40
C THR A 257 -17.64 -24.43 34.89
N ASN A 258 -16.63 -24.79 35.72
CA ASN A 258 -16.74 -24.78 37.18
C ASN A 258 -17.03 -23.39 37.74
N TYR A 259 -16.35 -22.36 37.23
CA TYR A 259 -16.51 -20.96 37.66
C TYR A 259 -17.92 -20.45 37.35
N VAL A 260 -18.41 -20.64 36.12
CA VAL A 260 -19.76 -20.23 35.70
C VAL A 260 -20.84 -20.93 36.55
N LEU A 261 -20.66 -22.22 36.86
CA LEU A 261 -21.58 -22.97 37.71
C LEU A 261 -21.57 -22.45 39.15
N LYS A 262 -20.39 -22.21 39.74
CA LYS A 262 -20.24 -21.63 41.09
C LYS A 262 -20.80 -20.21 41.17
N TYR A 263 -20.53 -19.37 40.17
CA TYR A 263 -21.07 -18.01 40.08
C TYR A 263 -22.60 -18.03 40.02
N ARG A 264 -23.20 -18.90 39.19
CA ARG A 264 -24.66 -19.07 39.12
C ARG A 264 -25.27 -19.53 40.46
N ILE A 265 -24.60 -20.41 41.20
CA ILE A 265 -25.06 -20.82 42.55
C ILE A 265 -24.95 -19.64 43.53
N LEU A 266 -23.83 -18.92 43.50
CA LEU A 266 -23.57 -17.77 44.36
C LEU A 266 -24.61 -16.66 44.16
N SER A 267 -24.86 -16.21 42.92
CA SER A 267 -25.88 -15.19 42.63
C SER A 267 -27.31 -15.63 42.91
N TYR A 268 -27.60 -16.95 42.91
CA TYR A 268 -28.88 -17.46 43.39
C TYR A 268 -28.99 -17.33 44.92
N LEU A 269 -27.94 -17.72 45.66
CA LEU A 269 -27.90 -17.63 47.12
C LEU A 269 -27.89 -16.17 47.62
N GLU A 270 -27.19 -15.27 46.93
CA GLU A 270 -27.21 -13.83 47.20
C GLU A 270 -28.63 -13.26 47.07
N LYS A 271 -29.36 -13.63 46.01
CA LYS A 271 -30.76 -13.23 45.81
C LYS A 271 -31.71 -13.83 46.84
N GLU A 272 -31.50 -15.07 47.27
CA GLU A 272 -32.31 -15.69 48.34
C GLU A 272 -32.05 -15.02 49.70
N LEU A 273 -30.79 -14.68 50.00
CA LEU A 273 -30.37 -13.93 51.19
C LEU A 273 -30.96 -12.51 51.20
N GLU A 274 -30.88 -11.79 50.08
CA GLU A 274 -31.50 -10.47 49.91
C GLU A 274 -33.02 -10.55 50.09
N GLY A 275 -33.67 -11.54 49.48
CA GLY A 275 -35.10 -11.81 49.68
C GLY A 275 -35.46 -12.08 51.14
N HIS A 276 -34.63 -12.84 51.87
CA HIS A 276 -34.82 -13.05 53.31
C HIS A 276 -34.69 -11.76 54.11
N PHE A 277 -33.68 -10.93 53.84
CA PHE A 277 -33.54 -9.62 54.49
C PHE A 277 -34.69 -8.66 54.14
N ARG A 278 -35.18 -8.67 52.90
CA ARG A 278 -36.35 -7.88 52.48
C ARG A 278 -37.60 -8.31 53.24
N ASN A 279 -37.91 -9.61 53.29
CA ASN A 279 -39.02 -10.16 54.05
C ASN A 279 -38.90 -9.89 55.57
N GLN A 280 -37.67 -9.82 56.10
CA GLN A 280 -37.43 -9.48 57.51
C GLN A 280 -37.63 -7.98 57.78
N ARG A 281 -37.19 -7.09 56.88
CA ARG A 281 -37.52 -5.65 56.95
C ARG A 281 -39.02 -5.41 56.84
N GLU A 282 -39.69 -6.07 55.91
CA GLU A 282 -41.14 -5.96 55.70
C GLU A 282 -41.91 -6.36 56.96
N LYS A 283 -41.60 -7.51 57.58
CA LYS A 283 -42.22 -7.91 58.86
C LYS A 283 -41.98 -6.91 60.00
N VAL A 284 -40.81 -6.29 60.07
CA VAL A 284 -40.53 -5.24 61.06
C VAL A 284 -41.33 -3.96 60.75
N GLN A 285 -41.51 -3.62 59.47
CA GLN A 285 -42.37 -2.53 59.03
C GLN A 285 -43.87 -2.82 59.26
N GLU A 286 -44.34 -4.05 59.06
CA GLU A 286 -45.71 -4.49 59.39
C GLU A 286 -45.99 -4.38 60.89
N VAL A 287 -45.08 -4.88 61.74
CA VAL A 287 -45.21 -4.74 63.20
C VAL A 287 -45.17 -3.27 63.62
N SER A 288 -44.32 -2.45 63.01
CA SER A 288 -44.24 -1.01 63.27
C SER A 288 -45.51 -0.28 62.80
N ARG A 289 -46.08 -0.65 61.65
CA ARG A 289 -47.34 -0.12 61.09
C ARG A 289 -48.52 -0.50 61.98
N HIS A 290 -48.62 -1.75 62.42
CA HIS A 290 -49.66 -2.21 63.35
C HIS A 290 -49.52 -1.52 64.73
N TYR A 291 -48.29 -1.29 65.19
CA TYR A 291 -48.05 -0.54 66.43
C TYR A 291 -48.49 0.93 66.30
N MET A 292 -48.12 1.62 65.23
CA MET A 292 -48.60 2.99 64.95
C MET A 292 -50.13 3.03 64.79
N GLN A 293 -50.73 2.07 64.08
CA GLN A 293 -52.19 1.95 64.00
C GLN A 293 -52.83 1.80 65.38
N SER A 294 -52.28 0.96 66.25
CA SER A 294 -52.80 0.78 67.62
C SER A 294 -52.64 2.03 68.50
N ILE A 295 -51.57 2.82 68.31
CA ILE A 295 -51.41 4.13 68.95
C ILE A 295 -52.43 5.13 68.40
N ASN A 296 -52.59 5.21 67.09
CA ASN A 296 -53.53 6.13 66.46
C ASN A 296 -54.97 5.83 66.90
N SER A 297 -55.38 4.55 66.95
CA SER A 297 -56.67 4.15 67.51
C SER A 297 -56.81 4.52 69.00
N GLN A 298 -55.76 4.33 69.82
CA GLN A 298 -55.79 4.75 71.23
C GLN A 298 -55.85 6.28 71.40
N ILE A 299 -55.26 7.06 70.49
CA ILE A 299 -55.39 8.52 70.47
C ILE A 299 -56.83 8.89 70.08
N THR A 300 -57.38 8.31 69.01
CA THR A 300 -58.79 8.53 68.61
C THR A 300 -59.76 8.15 69.73
N GLU A 301 -59.53 7.03 70.43
CA GLU A 301 -60.32 6.64 71.62
C GLU A 301 -60.12 7.59 72.79
N GLN A 302 -58.90 8.09 73.04
CA GLN A 302 -58.65 9.08 74.09
C GLN A 302 -59.30 10.43 73.79
N ASP A 303 -59.35 10.85 72.53
CA ASP A 303 -60.02 12.09 72.13
C ASP A 303 -61.54 11.93 72.19
N GLN A 304 -62.08 10.78 71.75
CA GLN A 304 -63.49 10.41 71.99
C GLN A 304 -63.83 10.33 73.49
N GLN A 305 -62.91 9.85 74.34
CA GLN A 305 -63.07 9.81 75.79
C GLN A 305 -62.88 11.17 76.48
N ARG A 306 -62.07 12.08 75.92
CA ARG A 306 -62.04 13.49 76.34
C ARG A 306 -63.36 14.15 76.02
N PHE A 307 -63.87 13.96 74.80
CA PHE A 307 -65.19 14.42 74.36
C PHE A 307 -66.31 13.87 75.27
N HIS A 308 -66.32 12.56 75.53
CA HIS A 308 -67.29 11.93 76.46
C HIS A 308 -67.15 12.39 77.92
N ARG A 309 -65.93 12.66 78.41
CA ARG A 309 -65.73 13.18 79.77
C ARG A 309 -66.21 14.62 79.90
N GLN A 310 -65.99 15.43 78.85
CA GLN A 310 -66.50 16.79 78.72
C GLN A 310 -68.03 16.83 78.48
N LEU A 311 -68.65 15.69 78.13
CA LEU A 311 -70.10 15.46 78.08
C LEU A 311 -70.68 14.76 79.33
N GLN A 312 -69.87 14.43 80.34
CA GLN A 312 -70.35 13.69 81.53
C GLN A 312 -70.23 14.49 82.84
N GLU A 313 -69.50 15.60 82.82
CA GLU A 313 -69.65 16.69 83.80
C GLU A 313 -69.99 17.98 83.01
N HIS A 314 -71.21 18.51 83.19
CA HIS A 314 -71.87 19.61 82.43
C HIS A 314 -72.44 19.28 81.03
N ASN A 315 -73.53 18.51 81.01
CA ASN A 315 -74.72 18.84 80.19
C ASN A 315 -75.42 20.08 80.79
N ASP A 316 -76.06 20.99 80.06
CA ASP A 316 -76.34 21.08 78.61
C ASP A 316 -76.45 22.57 78.15
N GLU A 317 -76.64 22.76 76.84
CA GLU A 317 -77.09 24.00 76.17
C GLU A 317 -76.02 25.08 75.82
N ILE A 318 -75.18 24.71 74.84
CA ILE A 318 -75.03 25.38 73.52
C ILE A 318 -74.82 26.91 73.49
N GLY A 319 -73.70 27.37 72.91
CA GLY A 319 -73.62 28.75 72.40
C GLY A 319 -72.23 29.33 72.14
N VAL A 320 -71.40 28.74 71.26
CA VAL A 320 -70.16 29.38 70.78
C VAL A 320 -70.02 29.16 69.26
N HIS A 321 -70.04 30.27 68.51
CA HIS A 321 -69.69 30.36 67.08
C HIS A 321 -68.17 30.09 66.88
N SER A 322 -67.67 29.54 65.77
CA SER A 322 -67.78 30.00 64.36
C SER A 322 -67.13 31.40 64.18
N ASP A 323 -66.21 31.64 63.25
CA ASP A 323 -65.49 30.78 62.29
C ASP A 323 -63.96 30.96 62.55
N ASP A 324 -62.93 30.75 61.72
CA ASP A 324 -62.70 30.47 60.28
C ASP A 324 -62.30 28.95 60.11
N GLU A 325 -61.95 28.29 58.98
CA GLU A 325 -61.23 28.55 57.70
C GLU A 325 -59.71 28.84 57.87
N ASP A 326 -58.75 28.21 57.16
CA ASP A 326 -58.78 27.45 55.89
C ASP A 326 -57.59 26.44 55.76
N SER A 327 -57.39 25.85 54.57
CA SER A 327 -56.28 25.00 54.06
C SER A 327 -56.23 23.51 54.44
N GLU A 328 -55.93 22.56 53.54
CA GLU A 328 -56.08 22.47 52.07
C GLU A 328 -55.78 20.99 51.69
N ASP A 329 -56.73 20.28 51.08
CA ASP A 329 -56.49 19.04 50.33
C ASP A 329 -56.66 19.40 48.83
N ASP A 330 -55.64 19.13 48.00
CA ASP A 330 -55.83 18.68 46.61
C ASP A 330 -54.57 17.95 46.09
N ASP A 331 -54.73 17.15 45.04
CA ASP A 331 -53.82 16.07 44.61
C ASP A 331 -52.75 16.47 43.54
N ASP A 332 -52.08 15.44 42.98
CA ASP A 332 -51.28 15.38 41.73
C ASP A 332 -49.81 15.91 41.73
N ASP A 333 -48.87 15.39 40.92
CA ASP A 333 -48.59 14.03 40.39
C ASP A 333 -47.13 14.01 39.82
N GLU A 334 -46.67 12.85 39.34
CA GLU A 334 -45.52 12.56 38.45
C GLU A 334 -44.06 12.79 38.96
N SER A 335 -43.32 11.66 39.00
CA SER A 335 -41.90 11.37 38.68
C SER A 335 -40.89 12.53 38.39
N GLU A 336 -39.59 12.43 38.68
CA GLU A 336 -38.62 11.35 38.33
C GLU A 336 -37.40 11.25 39.28
N ASP A 337 -36.66 10.15 39.18
CA ASP A 337 -35.23 9.89 39.50
C ASP A 337 -34.50 10.61 40.66
N ASP A 338 -34.14 9.82 41.70
CA ASP A 338 -33.03 10.11 42.63
C ASP A 338 -31.83 9.19 42.32
N GLU A 339 -30.76 9.73 41.72
CA GLU A 339 -29.50 9.02 41.47
C GLU A 339 -28.63 8.95 42.75
N ASP A 340 -28.84 7.92 43.58
CA ASP A 340 -28.08 7.73 44.84
C ASP A 340 -26.64 7.22 44.59
N ALA A 341 -25.75 8.13 44.17
CA ALA A 341 -24.40 7.83 43.68
C ALA A 341 -23.26 8.55 44.46
N ASP A 342 -22.54 7.74 45.25
CA ASP A 342 -21.15 7.91 45.71
C ASP A 342 -20.77 9.11 46.62
N GLN A 343 -20.39 8.80 47.87
CA GLN A 343 -18.98 8.96 48.33
C GLN A 343 -18.74 8.53 49.79
N SER A 344 -17.84 7.55 50.00
CA SER A 344 -17.10 7.36 51.25
C SER A 344 -16.03 6.25 51.17
N PRO A 345 -14.87 6.37 51.85
CA PRO A 345 -14.16 7.60 52.19
C PRO A 345 -12.63 7.52 51.91
N LEU A 346 -11.92 8.60 52.23
CA LEU A 346 -10.48 8.80 51.99
C LEU A 346 -9.55 7.76 52.65
N ALA A 347 -8.38 7.57 52.02
CA ALA A 347 -7.27 6.79 52.56
C ALA A 347 -6.71 7.37 53.87
N ARG A 348 -6.22 6.48 54.74
CA ARG A 348 -5.42 6.84 55.91
C ARG A 348 -4.24 5.88 56.06
N GLY A 349 -3.04 6.37 55.73
CA GLY A 349 -1.80 5.63 55.95
C GLY A 349 -1.51 5.46 57.44
N ASN A 350 -0.71 4.45 57.78
CA ASN A 350 -0.15 4.31 59.13
C ASN A 350 1.36 4.06 59.02
N GLN A 351 2.14 4.95 59.62
CA GLN A 351 3.60 5.00 59.51
C GLN A 351 4.22 4.45 60.80
N LEU A 352 5.08 3.44 60.67
CA LEU A 352 5.97 3.00 61.75
C LEU A 352 7.40 2.91 61.23
N GLU A 353 8.34 3.35 62.06
CA GLU A 353 9.70 3.73 61.69
C GLU A 353 10.72 3.08 62.64
N ASN A 354 11.95 2.90 62.15
CA ASN A 354 13.16 2.51 62.89
C ASN A 354 13.28 1.06 63.40
N GLY A 355 14.46 0.44 63.16
CA GLY A 355 14.76 -0.95 63.57
C GLY A 355 16.13 -1.49 63.13
N ALA A 356 17.16 -0.63 63.11
CA ALA A 356 18.51 -0.84 62.55
C ALA A 356 19.14 -2.26 62.62
N GLY A 357 19.75 -2.70 61.51
CA GLY A 357 20.64 -3.88 61.46
C GLY A 357 21.41 -4.00 60.14
N GLY A 358 22.69 -3.61 60.10
CA GLY A 358 23.48 -3.53 58.85
C GLY A 358 24.81 -4.27 58.87
N ARG A 359 25.13 -4.92 57.74
CA ARG A 359 26.45 -5.33 57.17
C ARG A 359 26.14 -6.09 55.85
N ALA A 360 26.43 -5.62 54.64
CA ALA A 360 27.71 -5.22 54.03
C ALA A 360 28.66 -6.40 53.72
N TYR A 361 28.68 -6.86 52.46
CA TYR A 361 29.86 -6.97 51.57
C TYR A 361 29.44 -7.52 50.19
N GLY A 362 30.23 -7.22 49.14
CA GLY A 362 30.12 -7.87 47.82
C GLY A 362 29.76 -6.94 46.66
N GLY A 363 30.73 -6.13 46.20
CA GLY A 363 30.64 -5.43 44.91
C GLY A 363 31.61 -6.05 43.90
N MET A 364 31.13 -6.39 42.70
CA MET A 364 31.99 -6.80 41.58
C MET A 364 31.29 -6.48 40.26
N THR A 365 32.04 -6.00 39.27
CA THR A 365 31.55 -5.45 38.01
C THR A 365 31.46 -6.49 36.89
N GLY A 366 30.40 -6.43 36.10
CA GLY A 366 30.21 -7.11 34.82
C GLY A 366 28.89 -6.60 34.22
N ASP A 367 28.90 -5.60 33.34
CA ASP A 367 29.33 -5.66 31.93
C ASP A 367 28.28 -6.36 31.07
N LEU A 368 27.37 -5.54 30.53
CA LEU A 368 26.40 -5.86 29.50
C LEU A 368 26.22 -4.58 28.65
N SER A 369 27.03 -4.46 27.60
CA SER A 369 26.85 -3.47 26.52
C SER A 369 26.21 -4.16 25.31
N ASP A 370 25.36 -3.43 24.59
CA ASP A 370 24.87 -3.87 23.27
C ASP A 370 26.03 -4.05 22.28
N ASN A 371 25.86 -5.03 21.39
CA ASN A 371 26.68 -5.22 20.18
C ASN A 371 25.76 -5.13 18.95
N GLU A 372 25.48 -3.92 18.49
CA GLU A 372 25.00 -3.69 17.11
C GLU A 372 26.22 -3.63 16.16
N ASP A 373 26.57 -4.75 15.53
CA ASP A 373 27.64 -4.80 14.51
C ASP A 373 27.22 -4.13 13.18
N GLN A 374 27.16 -2.80 13.18
CA GLN A 374 26.96 -2.01 11.96
C GLN A 374 28.27 -1.95 11.14
N MET A 375 28.43 -2.88 10.18
CA MET A 375 29.62 -2.96 9.32
C MET A 375 29.75 -1.78 8.34
N HIS A 376 30.33 -0.67 8.82
CA HIS A 376 30.69 0.50 8.04
C HIS A 376 31.98 0.26 7.24
N MET A 377 31.86 -0.24 6.01
CA MET A 377 32.99 -0.41 5.09
C MET A 377 33.52 0.95 4.60
N GLY A 378 34.71 1.33 5.07
CA GLY A 378 35.34 2.62 4.77
C GLY A 378 35.75 2.78 3.30
N ARG A 379 35.28 3.85 2.66
CA ARG A 379 35.57 4.17 1.25
C ARG A 379 36.74 5.15 1.10
N GLY A 380 37.93 4.71 1.52
CA GLY A 380 39.19 5.45 1.31
C GLY A 380 39.84 5.07 -0.02
N GLY A 381 39.88 6.00 -0.97
CA GLY A 381 40.48 5.78 -2.29
C GLY A 381 40.47 7.07 -3.11
N ASN A 382 41.51 7.88 -2.94
CA ASN A 382 41.61 9.23 -3.50
C ASN A 382 42.77 9.29 -4.49
N GLU A 383 42.50 8.97 -5.76
CA GLU A 383 43.51 8.95 -6.83
C GLU A 383 43.36 10.20 -7.71
N ASN A 384 44.27 11.16 -7.49
CA ASN A 384 44.62 12.24 -8.40
C ASN A 384 46.13 12.43 -8.25
N GLY A 385 46.89 12.18 -9.31
CA GLY A 385 48.35 12.26 -9.33
C GLY A 385 48.86 12.08 -10.75
N MET A 386 49.28 13.19 -11.35
CA MET A 386 49.94 13.23 -12.66
C MET A 386 51.47 13.25 -12.47
N ASP A 387 52.17 13.37 -13.60
CA ASP A 387 53.58 13.80 -13.76
C ASP A 387 54.64 12.68 -13.83
N ASP A 388 54.95 12.34 -15.09
CA ASP A 388 56.26 12.41 -15.76
C ASP A 388 57.47 11.51 -15.36
N ASP A 389 58.20 11.11 -16.42
CA ASP A 389 59.65 10.86 -16.60
C ASP A 389 60.48 10.23 -15.44
N ASP A 390 61.34 9.24 -15.68
CA ASP A 390 62.53 9.40 -16.54
C ASP A 390 63.21 8.06 -16.95
N ILE A 391 64.24 8.15 -17.79
CA ILE A 391 64.98 7.06 -18.45
C ILE A 391 66.19 6.61 -17.62
N ILE A 392 66.25 5.32 -17.20
CA ILE A 392 67.53 4.68 -16.86
C ILE A 392 67.68 3.29 -17.51
N ASN A 393 68.73 3.16 -18.32
CA ASN A 393 69.19 1.92 -18.95
C ASN A 393 70.39 1.34 -18.15
N ALA A 394 70.24 0.16 -17.55
CA ALA A 394 71.25 -0.45 -16.69
C ALA A 394 71.67 -1.87 -17.14
N ARG A 395 72.98 -2.04 -17.37
CA ARG A 395 73.64 -3.26 -17.88
C ARG A 395 73.73 -4.39 -16.84
N ALA A 396 73.92 -5.61 -17.37
CA ALA A 396 74.76 -6.74 -16.93
C ALA A 396 75.44 -6.70 -15.52
N ASN A 397 75.67 -7.82 -14.81
CA ASN A 397 76.03 -9.16 -15.32
C ASN A 397 75.82 -10.24 -14.21
N PRO A 398 75.63 -11.54 -14.51
CA PRO A 398 75.22 -12.52 -13.51
C PRO A 398 76.37 -13.21 -12.74
N ARG A 399 76.08 -13.61 -11.50
CA ARG A 399 76.85 -14.60 -10.70
C ARG A 399 75.89 -15.35 -9.76
N ARG A 400 76.19 -16.58 -9.29
CA ARG A 400 76.92 -17.73 -9.86
C ARG A 400 76.68 -18.93 -8.93
N GLY A 401 75.98 -19.95 -9.39
CA GLY A 401 75.90 -21.25 -8.70
C GLY A 401 74.47 -21.84 -8.67
N GLY A 402 74.28 -23.15 -8.76
CA GLY A 402 75.28 -24.17 -9.09
C GLY A 402 75.07 -25.52 -8.39
N ARG A 403 74.30 -26.42 -9.02
CA ARG A 403 74.39 -27.86 -8.80
C ARG A 403 73.83 -28.60 -10.03
N LYS A 404 74.61 -29.54 -10.56
CA LYS A 404 74.12 -30.65 -11.39
C LYS A 404 74.35 -31.94 -10.62
N GLN A 405 73.40 -32.86 -10.68
CA GLN A 405 73.67 -34.29 -10.58
C GLN A 405 73.09 -34.95 -11.83
N GLN A 406 73.68 -36.07 -12.24
CA GLN A 406 73.31 -36.82 -13.44
C GLN A 406 72.51 -38.06 -13.02
N GLN A 407 71.67 -38.55 -13.91
CA GLN A 407 71.64 -39.97 -14.27
C GLN A 407 71.16 -40.10 -15.74
N PRO A 408 71.48 -41.22 -16.42
CA PRO A 408 71.29 -41.36 -17.86
C PRO A 408 69.91 -41.91 -18.22
N ALA A 409 69.57 -41.83 -19.50
CA ALA A 409 68.60 -42.71 -20.14
C ALA A 409 69.30 -43.38 -21.33
N HIS A 410 69.16 -44.70 -21.41
CA HIS A 410 69.50 -45.52 -22.57
C HIS A 410 68.59 -46.74 -22.47
N ASP A 411 67.80 -47.00 -23.49
CA ASP A 411 67.77 -48.24 -24.27
C ASP A 411 66.65 -48.16 -25.29
N ASP A 412 66.90 -48.75 -26.47
CA ASP A 412 66.08 -48.66 -27.67
C ASP A 412 65.16 -49.92 -27.77
N GLU A 413 64.78 -50.29 -29.01
CA GLU A 413 63.97 -51.47 -29.39
C GLU A 413 62.43 -51.40 -29.14
N ASP A 414 61.55 -51.82 -30.07
CA ASP A 414 61.60 -51.71 -31.55
C ASP A 414 60.22 -52.02 -32.20
N ASP A 415 60.11 -51.64 -33.48
CA ASP A 415 59.33 -52.28 -34.57
C ASP A 415 57.78 -52.29 -34.71
N GLU A 416 57.39 -52.60 -35.97
CA GLU A 416 56.07 -52.88 -36.61
C GLU A 416 54.98 -51.78 -36.57
N ASN A 417 54.71 -51.01 -37.64
CA ASN A 417 54.30 -51.32 -39.03
C ASN A 417 52.92 -51.95 -39.22
N PHE A 418 51.93 -51.16 -39.67
CA PHE A 418 51.48 -51.19 -41.08
C PHE A 418 50.70 -49.92 -41.50
#